data_AF-A0A8H6JXC8-F1
#
_entry.id   AF-A0A8H6JXC8-F1
#
_cell.length_a   1.000
_cell.length_b   1.000
_cell.length_c   1.000
_cell.angle_alpha   90.00
_cell.angle_beta   90.00
_cell.angle_gamma   90.00
#
_symmetry.space_group_name_H-M   'P 1'
#
loop_
_entity.id
_entity.type
_entity.pdbx_description
1 polymer ?
#
loop_
_entity_poly.entity_id
_entity_poly.type
_entity_poly.pdbx_seq_one_letter_code
_entity_poly.pdbx_strand_id
1 'polypeptide(L)'
;MGKFRRFGLSNYLPCEVEKVVQICKAKGFVPPTVYEGNYNPISRKPEEVFFPMLRKYNMVFYAYSPLAGGFLAKTKEEILARQCPKFDPENGLVGMIYSALYNKPSHFEALEEWGAISRTFGLTKPEMAYRWVAFHSPLDRARGDAMIIGASKLEQLREIVQWLGKGPLPAEVVEKIENVWRIVQHDAGLDNYNLNSFELDKTPDFKQMYEKAHENLPRTTQHQSSSTRSQSGIAAV
;
A
#
# COMPACT_ATOMS: atom_id res chain seq x y z
N MET A 1 -27.27 11.88 -8.93
CA MET A 1 -27.22 10.71 -8.02
C MET A 1 -26.00 10.87 -7.11
N GLY A 2 -26.19 11.11 -5.82
CA GLY A 2 -25.12 11.29 -4.82
C GLY A 2 -24.71 9.97 -4.13
N LYS A 3 -24.36 8.95 -4.92
CA LYS A 3 -24.06 7.60 -4.40
C LYS A 3 -22.70 7.50 -3.68
N PHE A 4 -21.80 8.45 -3.93
CA PHE A 4 -20.51 8.55 -3.27
C PHE A 4 -20.18 10.03 -3.00
N ARG A 5 -19.40 10.28 -1.95
CA ARG A 5 -18.91 11.62 -1.61
C ARG A 5 -17.56 11.93 -2.23
N ARG A 6 -16.68 10.93 -2.33
CA ARG A 6 -15.33 11.05 -2.88
C ARG A 6 -15.05 9.87 -3.81
N PHE A 7 -14.37 10.16 -4.92
CA PHE A 7 -13.82 9.16 -5.82
C PHE A 7 -12.33 8.99 -5.50
N GLY A 8 -11.85 7.75 -5.47
CA GLY A 8 -10.44 7.42 -5.21
C GLY A 8 -9.91 6.36 -6.16
N LEU A 9 -8.58 6.30 -6.28
CA LEU A 9 -7.84 5.32 -7.09
C LEU A 9 -6.87 4.56 -6.20
N SER A 10 -6.50 3.34 -6.59
CA SER A 10 -5.49 2.54 -5.88
C SER A 10 -4.71 1.67 -6.86
N ASN A 11 -3.38 1.60 -6.68
CA ASN A 11 -2.44 0.82 -7.49
C ASN A 11 -2.43 1.16 -9.01
N TYR A 12 -2.98 2.32 -9.39
CA TYR A 12 -2.82 2.89 -10.74
C TYR A 12 -1.46 3.55 -10.85
N LEU A 13 -0.79 3.39 -12.00
CA LEU A 13 0.45 4.07 -12.31
C LEU A 13 0.25 5.59 -12.36
N PRO A 14 1.31 6.40 -12.14
CA PRO A 14 1.22 7.85 -12.17
C PRO A 14 0.58 8.39 -13.48
N CYS A 15 0.98 7.84 -14.63
CA CYS A 15 0.44 8.23 -15.94
C CYS A 15 -1.05 7.90 -16.09
N GLU A 16 -1.51 6.79 -15.49
CA GLU A 16 -2.91 6.40 -15.53
C GLU A 16 -3.76 7.29 -14.62
N VAL A 17 -3.26 7.65 -13.44
CA VAL A 17 -3.91 8.64 -12.56
C VAL A 17 -4.10 9.96 -13.30
N GLU A 18 -3.05 10.47 -13.95
CA GLU A 18 -3.16 11.68 -14.76
C GLU A 18 -4.19 11.53 -15.88
N LYS A 19 -4.19 10.39 -16.59
CA LYS A 19 -5.16 10.12 -17.66
C LYS A 19 -6.60 10.12 -17.14
N VAL A 20 -6.86 9.51 -15.98
CA VAL A 20 -8.18 9.53 -15.34
C VAL A 20 -8.58 10.96 -15.00
N VAL A 21 -7.68 11.76 -14.39
CA VAL A 21 -7.96 13.16 -14.08
C VAL A 21 -8.29 13.97 -15.33
N GLN A 22 -7.55 13.79 -16.43
CA GLN A 22 -7.82 14.50 -17.68
C GLN A 22 -9.17 14.09 -18.29
N ILE A 23 -9.52 12.81 -18.27
CA ILE A 23 -10.83 12.34 -18.74
C ILE A 23 -11.96 12.94 -17.91
N CYS A 24 -11.82 12.97 -16.57
CA CYS A 24 -12.83 13.57 -15.71
C CYS A 24 -13.01 15.06 -16.01
N LYS A 25 -11.92 15.81 -16.21
CA LYS A 25 -11.97 17.22 -16.58
C LYS A 25 -12.67 17.43 -17.94
N ALA A 26 -12.26 16.67 -18.96
CA ALA A 26 -12.80 16.82 -20.32
C ALA A 26 -14.29 16.49 -20.42
N LYS A 27 -14.78 15.55 -19.60
CA LYS A 27 -16.17 15.09 -19.62
C LYS A 27 -17.06 15.73 -18.54
N GLY A 28 -16.51 16.61 -17.70
CA GLY A 28 -17.23 17.18 -16.57
C GLY A 28 -17.63 16.15 -15.51
N PHE A 29 -16.86 15.05 -15.37
CA PHE A 29 -17.08 14.06 -14.32
C PHE A 29 -16.42 14.49 -13.01
N VAL A 30 -16.88 13.90 -11.89
CA VAL A 30 -16.23 14.07 -10.59
C VAL A 30 -14.80 13.50 -10.65
N PRO A 31 -13.74 14.30 -10.41
CA PRO A 31 -12.37 13.81 -10.43
C PRO A 31 -12.03 13.01 -9.15
N PRO A 32 -11.00 12.14 -9.21
CA PRO A 32 -10.52 11.48 -8.00
C PRO A 32 -9.89 12.50 -7.05
N THR A 33 -10.07 12.29 -5.74
CA THR A 33 -9.55 13.15 -4.67
C THR A 33 -8.78 12.36 -3.60
N VAL A 34 -8.69 11.04 -3.76
CA VAL A 34 -7.96 10.11 -2.88
C VAL A 34 -7.14 9.19 -3.75
N TYR A 35 -5.90 8.93 -3.34
CA TYR A 35 -5.11 7.82 -3.83
C TYR A 35 -4.76 6.91 -2.65
N GLU A 36 -5.05 5.62 -2.76
CA GLU A 36 -4.65 4.61 -1.78
C GLU A 36 -3.46 3.80 -2.34
N GLY A 37 -2.30 3.87 -1.69
CA GLY A 37 -1.05 3.29 -2.20
C GLY A 37 -0.22 2.57 -1.14
N ASN A 38 0.63 1.63 -1.57
CA ASN A 38 1.57 0.96 -0.68
C ASN A 38 2.57 1.99 -0.19
N TYR A 39 2.74 2.11 1.13
CA TYR A 39 3.77 2.98 1.66
C TYR A 39 4.18 2.55 3.08
N ASN A 40 5.47 2.33 3.28
CA ASN A 40 6.06 1.86 4.54
C ASN A 40 7.59 2.10 4.55
N PRO A 41 8.30 1.85 5.68
CA PRO A 41 9.74 2.11 5.80
C PRO A 41 10.63 1.47 4.71
N ILE A 42 10.20 0.37 4.10
CA ILE A 42 10.93 -0.36 3.05
C ILE A 42 10.26 -0.28 1.66
N SER A 43 9.24 0.56 1.50
CA SER A 43 8.55 0.77 0.21
C SER A 43 8.23 2.24 0.05
N ARG A 44 9.23 3.00 -0.42
CA ARG A 44 9.20 4.47 -0.45
C ARG A 44 9.32 5.09 -1.85
N LYS A 45 9.28 4.27 -2.91
CA LYS A 45 9.22 4.76 -4.30
C LYS A 45 8.10 5.79 -4.56
N PRO A 46 6.93 5.72 -3.90
CA PRO A 46 5.91 6.77 -4.03
C PRO A 46 6.38 8.19 -3.70
N GLU A 47 7.42 8.37 -2.86
CA GLU A 47 7.95 9.69 -2.48
C GLU A 47 8.46 10.50 -3.67
N GLU A 48 9.07 9.81 -4.64
CA GLU A 48 9.71 10.46 -5.80
C GLU A 48 8.68 10.92 -6.85
N VAL A 49 7.59 10.17 -7.01
CA VAL A 49 6.65 10.39 -8.13
C VAL A 49 5.21 10.64 -7.68
N PHE A 50 4.65 9.79 -6.81
CA PHE A 50 3.25 9.90 -6.42
C PHE A 50 2.99 11.12 -5.56
N PHE A 51 3.78 11.35 -4.50
CA PHE A 51 3.54 12.48 -3.62
C PHE A 51 3.52 13.81 -4.41
N PRO A 52 4.56 14.21 -5.16
CA PRO A 52 4.53 15.44 -5.95
C PRO A 52 3.35 15.51 -6.94
N MET A 53 3.07 14.42 -7.66
CA MET A 53 1.99 14.36 -8.65
C MET A 53 0.61 14.53 -8.02
N LEU A 54 0.33 13.84 -6.92
CA LEU A 54 -0.97 13.92 -6.24
C LEU A 54 -1.22 15.32 -5.66
N ARG A 55 -0.17 15.99 -5.18
CA ARG A 55 -0.26 17.37 -4.68
C ARG A 55 -0.66 18.35 -5.78
N LYS A 56 -0.15 18.18 -7.01
CA LYS A 56 -0.54 18.98 -8.20
C LYS A 56 -2.03 18.85 -8.52
N TYR A 57 -2.65 17.70 -8.25
CA TYR A 57 -4.08 17.45 -8.49
C TYR A 57 -4.96 17.60 -7.25
N ASN A 58 -4.41 18.10 -6.14
CA ASN A 58 -5.11 18.22 -4.86
C ASN A 58 -5.72 16.89 -4.36
N MET A 59 -5.01 15.78 -4.59
CA MET A 59 -5.36 14.46 -4.10
C MET A 59 -4.64 14.19 -2.77
N VAL A 60 -5.33 13.51 -1.86
CA VAL A 60 -4.73 13.01 -0.62
C VAL A 60 -4.20 11.59 -0.82
N PHE A 61 -3.21 11.20 -0.03
CA PHE A 61 -2.62 9.86 -0.05
C PHE A 61 -3.02 9.07 1.20
N TYR A 62 -3.58 7.88 1.00
CA TYR A 62 -3.88 6.91 2.05
C TYR A 62 -2.88 5.76 1.94
N ALA A 63 -1.95 5.69 2.90
CA ALA A 63 -0.91 4.67 2.96
C ALA A 63 -1.47 3.35 3.47
N TYR A 64 -1.42 2.29 2.66
CA TYR A 64 -1.68 0.93 3.11
C TYR A 64 -0.39 0.16 3.38
N SER A 65 -0.52 -0.94 4.13
CA SER A 65 0.59 -1.84 4.51
C SER A 65 1.76 -1.15 5.24
N PRO A 66 1.52 -0.37 6.31
CA PRO A 66 2.62 0.24 7.08
C PRO A 66 3.62 -0.78 7.66
N LEU A 67 3.20 -2.05 7.80
CA LEU A 67 4.01 -3.18 8.23
C LEU A 67 4.59 -4.04 7.08
N ALA A 68 4.52 -3.59 5.83
CA ALA A 68 4.89 -4.38 4.64
C ALA A 68 4.17 -5.76 4.62
N GLY A 69 2.85 -5.72 4.85
CA GLY A 69 2.01 -6.92 5.01
C GLY A 69 2.36 -7.83 6.18
N GLY A 70 3.17 -7.37 7.13
CA GLY A 70 3.65 -8.10 8.29
C GLY A 70 5.13 -8.45 8.23
N PHE A 71 5.83 -8.17 7.12
CA PHE A 71 7.23 -8.51 6.92
C PHE A 71 8.12 -7.86 7.98
N LEU A 72 7.91 -6.56 8.24
CA LEU A 72 8.67 -5.80 9.23
C LEU A 72 8.45 -6.28 10.68
N ALA A 73 7.46 -7.14 10.94
CA ALA A 73 7.28 -7.76 12.25
C ALA A 73 8.11 -9.05 12.44
N LYS A 74 8.70 -9.58 11.36
CA LYS A 74 9.38 -10.90 11.35
C LYS A 74 10.87 -10.80 11.57
N THR A 75 11.51 -11.95 11.75
CA THR A 75 12.97 -12.11 11.59
C THR A 75 13.29 -12.81 10.28
N LYS A 76 14.54 -12.67 9.83
CA LYS A 76 15.08 -13.42 8.70
C LYS A 76 14.95 -14.92 8.93
N GLU A 77 15.25 -15.40 10.13
CA GLU A 77 15.21 -16.81 10.50
C GLU A 77 13.79 -17.37 10.41
N GLU A 78 12.78 -16.64 10.89
CA GLU A 78 11.36 -17.06 10.80
C GLU A 78 10.92 -17.26 9.34
N ILE A 79 11.37 -16.39 8.43
CA ILE A 79 11.03 -16.47 7.01
C ILE A 79 11.78 -17.62 6.33
N LEU A 80 13.09 -17.73 6.55
CA LEU A 80 13.92 -18.81 5.98
C LEU A 80 13.51 -20.19 6.50
N ALA A 81 13.06 -20.28 7.76
CA ALA A 81 12.51 -21.50 8.35
C ALA A 81 11.04 -21.75 7.96
N ARG A 82 10.46 -20.92 7.09
CA ARG A 82 9.10 -21.07 6.53
C ARG A 82 8.00 -21.10 7.60
N GLN A 83 8.22 -20.40 8.70
CA GLN A 83 7.27 -20.26 9.80
C GLN A 83 6.22 -19.18 9.53
N CYS A 84 6.36 -18.47 8.41
CA CYS A 84 5.48 -17.38 8.01
C CYS A 84 4.78 -17.70 6.67
N PRO A 85 3.57 -18.27 6.68
CA PRO A 85 2.89 -18.70 5.45
C PRO A 85 2.70 -17.59 4.40
N LYS A 86 2.58 -16.32 4.83
CA LYS A 86 2.47 -15.19 3.89
C LYS A 86 3.76 -14.96 3.09
N PHE A 87 4.93 -15.34 3.62
CA PHE A 87 6.24 -15.16 2.97
C PHE A 87 6.86 -16.50 2.56
N ASP A 88 6.03 -17.54 2.45
CA ASP A 88 6.42 -18.84 1.94
C ASP A 88 5.96 -18.98 0.47
N PRO A 89 6.87 -19.11 -0.51
CA PRO A 89 6.51 -19.19 -1.91
C PRO A 89 5.67 -20.42 -2.28
N GLU A 90 5.65 -21.47 -1.45
CA GLU A 90 4.81 -22.66 -1.71
C GLU A 90 3.43 -22.55 -1.06
N ASN A 91 3.17 -21.52 -0.26
CA ASN A 91 1.87 -21.29 0.38
C ASN A 91 0.91 -20.48 -0.51
N GLY A 92 0.64 -21.02 -1.70
CA GLY A 92 -0.32 -20.47 -2.67
C GLY A 92 0.04 -19.09 -3.22
N LEU A 93 -0.93 -18.46 -3.89
CA LEU A 93 -0.71 -17.20 -4.63
C LEU A 93 -0.23 -16.05 -3.73
N VAL A 94 -0.78 -15.93 -2.52
CA VAL A 94 -0.37 -14.89 -1.57
C VAL A 94 1.08 -15.08 -1.16
N GLY A 95 1.46 -16.32 -0.82
CA GLY A 95 2.83 -16.70 -0.48
C GLY A 95 3.83 -16.38 -1.59
N MET A 96 3.49 -16.74 -2.83
CA MET A 96 4.29 -16.42 -4.01
C MET A 96 4.50 -14.91 -4.20
N ILE A 97 3.43 -14.12 -4.17
CA ILE A 97 3.50 -12.67 -4.40
C ILE A 97 4.39 -12.02 -3.34
N TYR A 98 4.11 -12.27 -2.06
CA TYR A 98 4.85 -11.64 -0.96
C TYR A 98 6.30 -12.11 -0.88
N SER A 99 6.59 -13.35 -1.27
CA SER A 99 7.98 -13.83 -1.39
C SER A 99 8.72 -13.09 -2.51
N ALA A 100 8.07 -12.86 -3.67
CA ALA A 100 8.68 -12.08 -4.76
C ALA A 100 8.93 -10.62 -4.36
N LEU A 101 8.06 -10.05 -3.52
CA LEU A 101 8.24 -8.70 -2.98
C LEU A 101 9.44 -8.62 -2.03
N TYR A 102 9.53 -9.54 -1.06
CA TYR A 102 10.37 -9.33 0.13
C TYR A 102 11.44 -10.41 0.40
N ASN A 103 11.42 -11.58 -0.24
CA ASN A 103 12.42 -12.64 0.00
C ASN A 103 13.66 -12.41 -0.87
N LYS A 104 14.35 -11.29 -0.65
CA LYS A 104 15.56 -10.86 -1.37
C LYS A 104 16.71 -10.65 -0.39
N PRO A 105 17.98 -10.81 -0.80
CA PRO A 105 19.14 -10.59 0.08
C PRO A 105 19.12 -9.24 0.79
N SER A 106 18.83 -8.16 0.06
CA SER A 106 18.70 -6.79 0.60
C SER A 106 17.65 -6.68 1.70
N HIS A 107 16.52 -7.36 1.54
CA HIS A 107 15.41 -7.32 2.48
C HIS A 107 15.72 -8.12 3.76
N PHE A 108 16.49 -9.20 3.64
CA PHE A 108 16.96 -9.94 4.80
C PHE A 108 18.01 -9.15 5.59
N GLU A 109 18.94 -8.47 4.92
CA GLU A 109 19.87 -7.53 5.55
C GLU A 109 19.12 -6.39 6.27
N ALA A 110 18.10 -5.83 5.61
CA ALA A 110 17.21 -4.85 6.21
C ALA A 110 16.47 -5.37 7.46
N LEU A 111 16.03 -6.63 7.48
CA LEU A 111 15.43 -7.23 8.69
C LEU A 111 16.43 -7.42 9.84
N GLU A 112 17.70 -7.71 9.53
CA GLU A 112 18.75 -7.81 10.54
C GLU A 112 19.00 -6.45 11.20
N GLU A 113 19.17 -5.39 10.40
CA GLU A 113 19.32 -4.01 10.90
C GLU A 113 18.06 -3.55 11.64
N TRP A 114 16.88 -3.77 11.08
CA TRP A 114 15.59 -3.46 11.72
C TRP A 114 15.44 -4.16 13.09
N GLY A 115 15.86 -5.42 13.18
CA GLY A 115 15.92 -6.18 14.42
C GLY A 115 16.96 -5.65 15.41
N ALA A 116 18.12 -5.19 14.93
CA ALA A 116 19.15 -4.58 15.76
C ALA A 116 18.66 -3.26 16.38
N ILE A 117 18.02 -2.39 15.60
CA ILE A 117 17.39 -1.16 16.09
C ILE A 117 16.36 -1.50 17.18
N SER A 118 15.45 -2.44 16.91
CA SER A 118 14.43 -2.88 17.87
C SER A 118 15.03 -3.28 19.23
N ARG A 119 16.12 -4.08 19.23
CA ARG A 119 16.81 -4.51 20.45
C ARG A 119 17.52 -3.36 21.16
N THR A 120 18.25 -2.52 20.44
CA THR A 120 19.06 -1.43 21.01
C THR A 120 18.19 -0.38 21.70
N PHE A 121 17.04 -0.03 21.12
CA PHE A 121 16.18 1.04 21.64
C PHE A 121 14.98 0.53 22.46
N GLY A 122 14.84 -0.79 22.63
CA GLY A 122 13.72 -1.39 23.37
C GLY A 122 12.35 -1.11 22.74
N LEU A 123 12.30 -0.92 21.42
CA LEU A 123 11.07 -0.69 20.65
C LEU A 123 10.65 -1.97 19.96
N THR A 124 9.36 -2.30 19.98
CA THR A 124 8.89 -3.42 19.15
C THR A 124 8.99 -3.07 17.67
N LYS A 125 9.28 -4.07 16.83
CA LYS A 125 9.35 -3.85 15.38
C LYS A 125 8.08 -3.23 14.79
N PRO A 126 6.86 -3.63 15.20
CA PRO A 126 5.65 -2.96 14.72
C PRO A 126 5.51 -1.52 15.22
N GLU A 127 5.87 -1.24 16.48
CA GLU A 127 5.86 0.11 17.02
C GLU A 127 6.72 1.07 16.18
N MET A 128 7.92 0.63 15.78
CA MET A 128 8.79 1.40 14.90
C MET A 128 8.12 1.71 13.56
N ALA A 129 7.53 0.71 12.90
CA ALA A 129 6.91 0.90 11.60
C ALA A 129 5.73 1.89 11.64
N TYR A 130 4.80 1.69 12.58
CA TYR A 130 3.62 2.57 12.71
C TYR A 130 3.99 4.00 13.08
N ARG A 131 4.92 4.19 14.04
CA ARG A 131 5.36 5.54 14.43
C ARG A 131 6.17 6.22 13.34
N TRP A 132 6.98 5.48 12.58
CA TRP A 132 7.70 6.04 11.44
C TRP A 132 6.73 6.55 10.37
N VAL A 133 5.75 5.73 9.95
CA VAL A 133 4.77 6.16 8.94
C VAL A 133 3.93 7.34 9.46
N ALA A 134 3.56 7.38 10.73
CA ALA A 134 2.72 8.44 11.26
C ALA A 134 3.45 9.79 11.47
N PHE A 135 4.74 9.79 11.79
CA PHE A 135 5.46 10.99 12.24
C PHE A 135 6.66 11.39 11.39
N HIS A 136 7.21 10.46 10.61
CA HIS A 136 8.48 10.64 9.90
C HIS A 136 8.39 10.38 8.39
N SER A 137 7.17 10.15 7.89
CA SER A 137 6.87 10.04 6.47
C SER A 137 6.43 11.39 5.86
N PRO A 138 6.28 11.50 4.53
CA PRO A 138 5.72 12.69 3.89
C PRO A 138 4.18 12.75 3.92
N LEU A 139 3.52 11.89 4.69
CA LEU A 139 2.09 12.02 4.94
C LEU A 139 1.81 13.32 5.69
N ASP A 140 0.92 14.13 5.13
CA ASP A 140 0.52 15.42 5.67
C ASP A 140 -0.91 15.35 6.19
N ARG A 141 -1.04 15.26 7.52
CA ARG A 141 -2.34 15.25 8.20
C ARG A 141 -3.15 16.52 7.92
N ALA A 142 -2.52 17.68 7.78
CA ALA A 142 -3.22 18.94 7.52
C ALA A 142 -3.86 18.95 6.12
N ARG A 143 -3.29 18.18 5.18
CA ARG A 143 -3.88 17.95 3.85
C ARG A 143 -4.94 16.85 3.82
N GLY A 144 -5.06 16.09 4.90
CA GLY A 144 -5.98 14.97 5.01
C GLY A 144 -5.42 13.65 4.47
N ASP A 145 -4.09 13.51 4.39
CA ASP A 145 -3.49 12.19 4.20
C ASP A 145 -3.73 11.32 5.44
N ALA A 146 -3.68 10.01 5.24
CA ALA A 146 -3.92 9.05 6.30
C ALA A 146 -3.09 7.77 6.12
N MET A 147 -2.97 7.02 7.21
CA MET A 147 -2.46 5.65 7.20
C MET A 147 -3.62 4.71 7.50
N ILE A 148 -3.74 3.64 6.71
CA ILE A 148 -4.71 2.57 6.90
C ILE A 148 -4.09 1.57 7.89
N ILE A 149 -4.80 1.36 9.00
CA ILE A 149 -4.42 0.40 10.03
C ILE A 149 -5.19 -0.89 9.80
N GLY A 150 -4.46 -1.99 9.61
CA GLY A 150 -5.01 -3.34 9.55
C GLY A 150 -4.77 -4.09 10.85
N ALA A 151 -5.83 -4.58 11.49
CA ALA A 151 -5.77 -5.43 12.67
C ALA A 151 -6.76 -6.59 12.52
N SER A 152 -6.33 -7.82 12.81
CA SER A 152 -7.22 -9.00 12.82
C SER A 152 -7.73 -9.32 14.22
N LYS A 153 -7.18 -8.66 15.25
CA LYS A 153 -7.58 -8.78 16.66
C LYS A 153 -7.67 -7.39 17.30
N LEU A 154 -8.57 -7.23 18.26
CA LEU A 154 -8.78 -5.95 18.95
C LEU A 154 -7.53 -5.50 19.70
N GLU A 155 -6.77 -6.44 20.26
CA GLU A 155 -5.54 -6.19 21.00
C GLU A 155 -4.49 -5.49 20.12
N GLN A 156 -4.35 -5.90 18.86
CA GLN A 156 -3.44 -5.26 17.91
C GLN A 156 -3.83 -3.79 17.67
N LEU A 157 -5.14 -3.52 17.53
CA LEU A 157 -5.61 -2.14 17.35
C LEU A 157 -5.29 -1.29 18.58
N ARG A 158 -5.48 -1.84 19.79
CA ARG A 158 -5.16 -1.15 21.05
C ARG A 158 -3.66 -0.84 21.16
N GLU A 159 -2.81 -1.80 20.83
CA GLU A 159 -1.35 -1.61 20.81
C GLU A 159 -0.94 -0.51 19.83
N ILE A 160 -1.52 -0.50 18.62
CA ILE A 160 -1.21 0.51 17.61
C ILE A 160 -1.59 1.91 18.10
N VAL A 161 -2.79 2.07 18.67
CA VAL A 161 -3.21 3.36 19.24
C VAL A 161 -2.28 3.80 20.38
N GLN A 162 -1.85 2.88 21.25
CA GLN A 162 -0.89 3.18 22.31
C GLN A 162 0.47 3.62 21.76
N TRP A 163 1.00 2.92 20.75
CA TRP A 163 2.26 3.29 20.11
C TRP A 163 2.19 4.67 19.45
N LEU A 164 1.10 4.97 18.73
CA LEU A 164 0.89 6.28 18.12
C LEU A 164 0.76 7.38 19.18
N GLY A 165 0.17 7.08 20.34
CA GLY A 165 0.10 7.99 21.48
C GLY A 165 1.44 8.37 22.10
N LYS A 166 2.51 7.57 21.87
CA LYS A 166 3.87 7.90 22.32
C LYS A 166 4.56 8.96 21.46
N GLY A 167 3.97 9.36 20.35
CA GLY A 167 4.51 10.39 19.47
C GLY A 167 5.70 9.94 18.61
N PRO A 168 6.54 10.88 18.14
CA PRO A 168 7.61 10.60 17.18
C PRO A 168 8.68 9.66 17.75
N LEU A 169 9.28 8.84 16.89
CA LEU A 169 10.47 8.05 17.24
C LEU A 169 11.68 8.95 17.58
N PRO A 170 12.63 8.48 18.42
CA PRO A 170 13.91 9.16 18.63
C PRO A 170 14.65 9.40 17.31
N ALA A 171 15.35 10.53 17.18
CA ALA A 171 16.05 10.91 15.94
C ALA A 171 17.05 9.85 15.47
N GLU A 172 17.79 9.22 16.39
CA GLU A 172 18.74 8.15 16.08
C GLU A 172 18.05 6.90 15.49
N VAL A 173 16.83 6.59 15.96
CA VAL A 173 16.04 5.50 15.38
C VAL A 173 15.65 5.84 13.95
N VAL A 174 15.22 7.08 13.70
CA VAL A 174 14.84 7.54 12.36
C VAL A 174 16.02 7.47 11.40
N GLU A 175 17.20 7.94 11.81
CA GLU A 175 18.42 7.88 11.00
C GLU A 175 18.78 6.44 10.63
N LYS A 176 18.66 5.50 11.57
CA LYS A 176 18.90 4.08 11.28
C LYS A 176 17.84 3.50 10.33
N ILE A 177 16.58 3.95 10.42
CA ILE A 177 15.53 3.57 9.44
C ILE A 177 15.85 4.11 8.04
N GLU A 178 16.48 5.29 7.91
CA GLU A 178 16.95 5.77 6.60
C GLU A 178 18.02 4.83 6.01
N ASN A 179 18.89 4.25 6.83
CA ASN A 179 19.85 3.22 6.36
C ASN A 179 19.13 1.95 5.91
N VAL A 180 18.09 1.51 6.63
CA VAL A 180 17.24 0.38 6.22
C VAL A 180 16.63 0.60 4.85
N TRP A 181 16.14 1.81 4.56
CA TRP A 181 15.65 2.15 3.22
C TRP A 181 16.75 2.08 2.16
N ARG A 182 17.94 2.64 2.42
CA ARG A 182 19.07 2.60 1.47
C ARG A 182 19.46 1.17 1.07
N ILE A 183 19.42 0.23 2.01
CA ILE A 183 19.71 -1.19 1.74
C ILE A 183 18.73 -1.76 0.70
N VAL A 184 17.43 -1.49 0.82
CA VAL A 184 16.40 -2.11 -0.03
C VAL A 184 16.01 -1.29 -1.26
N GLN A 185 16.44 -0.02 -1.35
CA GLN A 185 15.94 0.93 -2.35
C GLN A 185 16.07 0.45 -3.81
N HIS A 186 17.11 -0.33 -4.12
CA HIS A 186 17.36 -0.88 -5.46
C HIS A 186 16.42 -2.04 -5.81
N ASP A 187 15.91 -2.75 -4.80
CA ASP A 187 15.01 -3.90 -4.96
C ASP A 187 13.53 -3.55 -4.70
N ALA A 188 13.26 -2.35 -4.19
CA ALA A 188 11.93 -1.90 -3.85
C ALA A 188 11.12 -1.53 -5.12
N GLY A 189 10.01 -2.23 -5.32
CA GLY A 189 9.02 -1.90 -6.35
C GLY A 189 8.16 -0.68 -5.99
N LEU A 190 7.30 -0.27 -6.92
CA LEU A 190 6.37 0.84 -6.71
C LEU A 190 5.27 0.46 -5.70
N ASP A 191 4.68 -0.71 -5.90
CA ASP A 191 3.67 -1.32 -5.03
C ASP A 191 3.64 -2.85 -5.25
N ASN A 192 2.63 -3.52 -4.68
CA ASN A 192 2.49 -4.98 -4.74
C ASN A 192 2.22 -5.53 -6.16
N TYR A 193 1.79 -4.68 -7.10
CA TYR A 193 1.36 -5.03 -8.45
C TYR A 193 2.32 -4.49 -9.52
N ASN A 194 3.04 -3.41 -9.21
CA ASN A 194 3.85 -2.63 -10.14
C ASN A 194 5.34 -2.73 -9.81
N LEU A 195 5.85 -3.95 -9.66
CA LEU A 195 7.22 -4.22 -9.17
C LEU A 195 8.35 -3.61 -10.00
N ASN A 196 8.19 -3.55 -11.33
CA ASN A 196 9.22 -3.08 -12.29
C ASN A 196 8.82 -1.79 -13.03
N SER A 197 7.80 -1.08 -12.55
CA SER A 197 7.04 -0.07 -13.30
C SER A 197 7.77 1.25 -13.60
N PHE A 198 9.02 1.41 -13.16
CA PHE A 198 9.86 2.54 -13.55
C PHE A 198 10.66 2.29 -14.85
N GLU A 199 10.69 1.05 -15.35
CA GLU A 199 11.00 0.73 -16.74
C GLU A 199 9.69 0.74 -17.53
N LEU A 200 9.15 1.93 -17.82
CA LEU A 200 7.87 2.09 -18.54
C LEU A 200 7.89 1.42 -19.93
N ASP A 201 9.08 1.26 -20.51
CA ASP A 201 9.38 0.55 -21.75
C ASP A 201 9.37 -0.99 -21.63
N LYS A 202 9.47 -1.53 -20.41
CA LYS A 202 9.41 -2.97 -20.11
C LYS A 202 8.21 -3.38 -19.26
N THR A 203 7.36 -2.42 -18.92
CA THR A 203 6.12 -2.66 -18.18
C THR A 203 5.17 -3.45 -19.09
N PRO A 204 4.72 -4.67 -18.70
CA PRO A 204 3.77 -5.42 -19.49
C PRO A 204 2.53 -4.59 -19.76
N ASP A 205 1.97 -4.67 -20.97
CA ASP A 205 0.70 -4.02 -21.27
C ASP A 205 -0.42 -4.75 -20.51
N PHE A 206 -0.63 -4.35 -19.26
CA PHE A 206 -1.60 -4.96 -18.37
C PHE A 206 -3.04 -4.79 -18.89
N LYS A 207 -3.30 -3.78 -19.72
CA LYS A 207 -4.58 -3.65 -20.43
C LYS A 207 -4.73 -4.77 -21.44
N GLN A 208 -3.72 -5.04 -22.25
CA GLN A 208 -3.73 -6.17 -23.18
C GLN A 208 -3.85 -7.51 -22.45
N MET A 209 -3.18 -7.68 -21.31
CA MET A 209 -3.26 -8.90 -20.50
C MET A 209 -4.65 -9.07 -19.87
N TYR A 210 -5.26 -7.99 -19.36
CA TYR A 210 -6.62 -7.98 -18.83
C TYR A 210 -7.66 -8.29 -19.93
N GLU A 211 -7.55 -7.62 -21.08
CA GLU A 211 -8.44 -7.86 -22.23
C GLU A 211 -8.35 -9.32 -22.71
N LYS A 212 -7.14 -9.88 -22.80
CA LYS A 212 -6.90 -11.29 -23.16
C LYS A 212 -7.42 -12.28 -22.11
N ALA A 213 -7.32 -11.97 -20.82
CA ALA A 213 -7.86 -12.81 -19.74
C ALA A 213 -9.40 -12.83 -19.72
N HIS A 214 -10.03 -11.80 -20.28
CA HIS A 214 -11.48 -11.63 -20.29
C HIS A 214 -12.12 -11.78 -21.68
N GLU A 215 -11.33 -12.09 -22.72
CA GLU A 215 -11.79 -12.34 -24.10
C GLU A 215 -12.78 -13.52 -24.20
N ASN A 216 -12.65 -14.52 -23.32
CA ASN A 216 -13.45 -15.75 -23.33
C ASN A 216 -14.55 -15.79 -22.25
N LEU A 217 -14.77 -14.71 -21.50
CA LEU A 217 -15.90 -14.66 -20.58
C LEU A 217 -17.19 -14.38 -21.35
N PRO A 218 -18.29 -15.11 -21.06
CA PRO A 218 -19.56 -14.84 -21.70
C PRO A 218 -19.98 -13.39 -21.38
N ARG A 219 -20.10 -12.57 -22.44
CA ARG A 219 -20.69 -11.24 -22.31
C ARG A 219 -22.12 -11.42 -21.82
N THR A 220 -22.40 -11.03 -20.58
CA THR A 220 -23.77 -10.99 -20.07
C THR A 220 -24.58 -10.07 -20.96
N THR A 221 -25.56 -10.66 -21.64
CA THR A 221 -26.57 -9.97 -22.42
C THR A 221 -27.27 -8.95 -21.51
N GLN A 222 -27.30 -7.69 -21.95
CA GLN A 222 -28.15 -6.67 -21.33
C GLN A 222 -29.60 -7.12 -21.47
N HIS A 223 -30.20 -7.62 -20.39
CA HIS A 223 -31.65 -7.70 -20.31
C HIS A 223 -32.20 -6.31 -20.06
N GLN A 224 -32.82 -5.74 -21.09
CA GLN A 224 -33.91 -4.80 -20.89
C GLN A 224 -35.02 -5.53 -20.14
N SER A 225 -35.38 -5.07 -18.95
CA SER A 225 -36.70 -5.34 -18.39
C SER A 225 -37.24 -4.11 -17.66
N SER A 226 -38.43 -3.74 -18.11
CA SER A 226 -39.33 -2.72 -17.59
C SER A 226 -39.91 -3.09 -16.23
N SER A 227 -40.06 -2.07 -15.38
CA SER A 227 -41.01 -1.91 -14.25
C SER A 227 -41.50 -3.14 -13.46
N THR A 228 -41.26 -3.13 -12.15
CA THR A 228 -42.32 -2.99 -11.11
C THR A 228 -41.71 -2.88 -9.70
N ARG A 229 -42.35 -2.07 -8.85
CA ARG A 229 -42.01 -1.81 -7.44
C ARG A 229 -42.12 -3.07 -6.56
N SER A 230 -41.22 -3.22 -5.59
CA SER A 230 -41.63 -3.41 -4.18
C SER A 230 -40.50 -2.99 -3.22
N GLN A 231 -40.90 -2.43 -2.08
CA GLN A 231 -40.04 -1.93 -0.99
C GLN A 231 -39.69 -3.04 0.01
N SER A 232 -38.45 -3.03 0.49
CA SER A 232 -37.95 -3.39 1.83
C SER A 232 -36.44 -3.60 1.64
N GLY A 233 -35.52 -2.84 2.24
CA GLY A 233 -35.36 -2.57 3.66
C GLY A 233 -34.07 -3.30 4.10
N ILE A 234 -33.03 -2.55 4.46
CA ILE A 234 -32.05 -2.78 5.56
C ILE A 234 -30.80 -1.93 5.32
N ALA A 235 -30.40 -1.25 6.40
CA ALA A 235 -29.41 -0.21 6.51
C ALA A 235 -27.96 -0.71 6.47
N ALA A 236 -27.06 0.15 6.00
CA ALA A 236 -25.63 0.05 6.27
C ALA A 236 -25.24 1.22 7.19
N VAL A 237 -24.63 0.87 8.31
CA VAL A 237 -23.84 1.75 9.18
C VAL A 237 -22.44 1.88 8.58
#